data_AF-V4K5E8-F1
#
_entry.id   AF-V4K5E8-F1
#
_cell.length_a   1.000
_cell.length_b   1.000
_cell.length_c   1.000
_cell.angle_alpha   90.00
_cell.angle_beta   90.00
_cell.angle_gamma   90.00
#
_symmetry.space_group_name_H-M   'P 1'
#
loop_
_entity.id
_entity.type
_entity.pdbx_description
1 polymer ?
#
loop_
_entity_poly.entity_id
_entity_poly.type
_entity_poly.pdbx_seq_one_letter_code
_entity_poly.pdbx_strand_id
1 'polypeptide(L)'
;MTTQLTPEGLERRLKWVEWAVIGLFTFLLLALGVMIGDGGPLASGLAVDLGILVYLVILLLYPRLRLLPLGFVVGSDVGHLIYVARALAAKVLVYPPVWVLVSLTGHVSLNVDPVQVLLLAEVLYLVYRIVSVRPGRGQASES
;
A
#
# COMPACT_ATOMS: atom_id res chain seq x y z
N MET A 1 26.08 -6.49 -34.86
CA MET A 1 25.63 -7.74 -34.21
C MET A 1 24.33 -7.43 -33.48
N THR A 2 23.20 -7.65 -34.13
CA THR A 2 21.87 -7.46 -33.53
C THR A 2 21.49 -8.77 -32.83
N THR A 3 21.65 -8.81 -31.51
CA THR A 3 21.22 -9.95 -30.69
C THR A 3 19.70 -10.04 -30.76
N GLN A 4 19.18 -10.90 -31.63
CA GLN A 4 17.76 -11.23 -31.64
C GLN A 4 17.43 -11.93 -30.32
N LEU A 5 16.66 -11.25 -29.48
CA LEU A 5 16.14 -11.81 -28.24
C LEU A 5 15.09 -12.85 -28.58
N THR A 6 15.40 -14.12 -28.33
CA THR A 6 14.40 -15.19 -28.39
C THR A 6 13.31 -14.93 -27.34
N PRO A 7 12.04 -15.27 -27.60
CA PRO A 7 10.93 -14.98 -26.69
C PRO A 7 11.13 -15.56 -25.28
N GLU A 8 11.78 -16.71 -25.16
CA GLU A 8 12.16 -17.31 -23.86
C GLU A 8 13.22 -16.50 -23.10
N GLY A 9 14.15 -15.88 -23.82
CA GLY A 9 15.18 -15.00 -23.24
C GLY A 9 14.60 -13.68 -22.74
N LEU A 10 13.57 -13.17 -23.43
CA LEU A 10 12.83 -11.97 -23.02
C LEU A 10 12.01 -12.21 -21.74
N GLU A 11 11.27 -13.32 -21.67
CA GLU A 11 10.51 -13.73 -20.49
C GLU A 11 11.40 -13.88 -19.25
N ARG A 12 12.57 -14.51 -19.42
CA ARG A 12 13.51 -14.72 -18.32
C ARG A 12 14.07 -13.38 -17.81
N ARG A 13 14.39 -12.45 -18.71
CA ARG A 13 14.84 -11.09 -18.35
C ARG A 13 13.75 -10.29 -17.64
N LEU A 14 12.50 -10.37 -18.11
CA LEU A 14 11.35 -9.73 -17.45
C LEU A 14 11.15 -10.23 -16.01
N LYS A 15 11.25 -11.55 -15.79
CA LYS A 15 11.21 -12.13 -14.44
C LYS A 15 12.35 -11.63 -13.56
N TRP A 16 13.58 -11.57 -14.08
CA TRP A 16 14.72 -11.02 -13.33
C TRP A 16 14.52 -9.56 -12.96
N VAL A 17 13.94 -8.75 -13.85
CA VAL A 17 13.59 -7.36 -13.56
C VAL A 17 12.52 -7.29 -12.48
N GLU A 18 11.45 -8.10 -12.54
CA GLU A 18 10.45 -8.17 -11.46
C GLU A 18 11.09 -8.53 -10.12
N TRP A 19 11.97 -9.54 -10.07
CA TRP A 19 12.67 -9.92 -8.84
C TRP A 19 13.62 -8.84 -8.33
N ALA A 20 14.35 -8.17 -9.21
CA ALA A 20 15.22 -7.06 -8.84
C ALA A 20 14.42 -5.88 -8.28
N VAL A 21 13.25 -5.59 -8.88
CA VAL A 21 12.32 -4.57 -8.42
C VAL A 21 11.76 -4.94 -7.05
N ILE A 22 11.30 -6.18 -6.84
CA ILE A 22 10.84 -6.68 -5.54
C ILE A 22 11.95 -6.60 -4.49
N GLY A 23 13.18 -6.98 -4.84
CA GLY A 23 14.34 -6.93 -3.95
C GLY A 23 14.71 -5.50 -3.55
N LEU A 24 14.77 -4.58 -4.51
CA LEU A 24 15.00 -3.16 -4.25
C LEU A 24 13.91 -2.57 -3.36
N PHE A 25 12.65 -2.93 -3.60
CA PHE A 25 11.56 -2.49 -2.73
C PHE A 25 11.68 -3.06 -1.33
N THR A 26 11.92 -4.36 -1.18
CA THR A 26 12.11 -4.98 0.14
C THR A 26 13.23 -4.29 0.92
N PHE A 27 14.32 -3.93 0.24
CA PHE A 27 15.42 -3.16 0.83
C PHE A 27 15.01 -1.74 1.25
N LEU A 28 14.28 -1.02 0.40
CA LEU A 28 13.75 0.31 0.73
C LEU A 28 12.76 0.26 1.90
N LEU A 29 11.87 -0.73 1.92
CA LEU A 29 10.92 -0.93 3.01
C LEU A 29 11.63 -1.27 4.32
N LEU A 30 12.70 -2.07 4.26
CA LEU A 30 13.54 -2.37 5.42
C LEU A 30 14.26 -1.11 5.92
N ALA A 31 14.82 -0.30 5.01
CA ALA A 31 15.50 0.95 5.34
C ALA A 31 14.54 1.96 5.98
N LEU A 32 13.32 2.11 5.44
CA LEU A 32 12.27 2.91 6.06
C LEU A 32 11.85 2.34 7.42
N GLY A 33 11.73 1.01 7.54
CA GLY A 33 11.44 0.34 8.81
C GLY A 33 12.47 0.62 9.90
N VAL A 34 13.75 0.68 9.52
CA VAL A 34 14.85 1.09 10.41
C VAL A 34 14.71 2.56 10.82
N MET A 35 14.38 3.46 9.89
CA MET A 35 14.13 4.87 10.23
C MET A 35 12.93 5.05 11.17
N ILE A 36 11.90 4.20 11.05
CA ILE A 36 10.77 4.15 11.99
C ILE A 36 11.22 3.63 13.37
N GLY A 37 12.17 2.69 13.40
CA GLY A 37 12.76 2.15 14.63
C GLY A 37 13.45 3.19 15.51
N ASP A 38 13.94 4.28 14.93
CA ASP A 38 14.50 5.43 15.66
C ASP A 38 13.41 6.25 16.41
N GLY A 39 12.13 5.93 16.20
CA GLY A 39 11.01 6.44 17.00
C GLY A 39 10.67 7.93 16.79
N GLY A 40 11.25 8.55 15.77
CA GLY A 40 11.00 9.95 15.43
C GLY A 40 9.68 10.12 14.65
N PRO A 41 8.77 11.01 15.06
CA PRO A 41 7.50 11.24 14.34
C PRO A 41 7.70 11.70 12.88
N LEU A 42 8.80 12.43 12.62
CA LEU A 42 9.21 12.84 11.27
C LEU A 42 9.61 11.67 10.38
N ALA A 43 10.32 10.67 10.94
CA ALA A 43 10.78 9.51 10.20
C ALA A 43 9.61 8.60 9.78
N SER A 44 8.62 8.44 10.67
CA SER A 44 7.40 7.70 10.34
C SER A 44 6.53 8.39 9.29
N GLY A 45 6.40 9.73 9.33
CA GLY A 45 5.64 10.47 8.32
C GLY A 45 6.29 10.36 6.93
N LEU A 46 7.60 10.57 6.86
CA LEU A 46 8.36 10.43 5.61
C LEU A 46 8.30 9.00 5.04
N ALA A 47 8.27 7.99 5.90
CA ALA A 47 8.14 6.59 5.47
C ALA A 47 6.77 6.33 4.81
N VAL A 48 5.69 6.90 5.36
CA VAL A 48 4.36 6.82 4.74
C VAL A 48 4.35 7.54 3.38
N ASP A 49 4.88 8.76 3.31
CA ASP A 49 4.91 9.55 2.08
C ASP A 49 5.69 8.87 0.96
N LEU A 50 6.88 8.37 1.26
CA LEU A 50 7.71 7.61 0.32
C LEU A 50 7.02 6.30 -0.09
N GLY A 51 6.37 5.61 0.84
CA GLY A 51 5.60 4.41 0.54
C GLY A 51 4.43 4.69 -0.40
N ILE A 52 3.71 5.81 -0.23
CA ILE A 52 2.64 6.25 -1.13
C ILE A 52 3.20 6.53 -2.53
N LEU A 53 4.31 7.27 -2.62
CA LEU A 53 4.95 7.54 -3.90
C LEU A 53 5.32 6.24 -4.63
N VAL A 54 5.91 5.30 -3.89
CA VAL A 54 6.24 3.96 -4.41
C VAL A 54 4.99 3.21 -4.86
N TYR A 55 3.91 3.24 -4.07
CA TYR A 55 2.63 2.64 -4.45
C TYR A 55 2.13 3.19 -5.79
N LEU A 56 2.14 4.51 -5.98
CA LEU A 56 1.67 5.14 -7.22
C LEU A 56 2.55 4.76 -8.42
N VAL A 57 3.87 4.72 -8.25
CA VAL A 57 4.79 4.29 -9.31
C VAL A 57 4.54 2.83 -9.69
N ILE A 58 4.33 1.95 -8.70
CA ILE A 58 4.04 0.53 -8.95
C ILE A 58 2.65 0.33 -9.54
N LEU A 59 1.66 1.10 -9.11
CA LEU A 59 0.33 1.08 -9.70
C LEU A 59 0.40 1.37 -11.21
N LEU A 60 1.26 2.29 -11.63
CA LEU A 60 1.46 2.65 -13.03
C LEU A 60 2.29 1.62 -13.81
N LEU A 61 3.44 1.20 -13.27
CA LEU A 61 4.42 0.38 -14.00
C LEU A 61 4.16 -1.13 -13.88
N TYR A 62 3.74 -1.58 -12.70
CA TYR A 62 3.58 -2.99 -12.35
C TYR A 62 2.30 -3.21 -11.54
N PRO A 63 1.10 -3.00 -12.12
CA PRO A 63 -0.17 -3.01 -11.39
C PRO A 63 -0.48 -4.32 -10.68
N ARG A 64 0.17 -5.43 -11.06
CA ARG A 64 0.06 -6.74 -10.38
C ARG A 64 0.72 -6.75 -9.00
N LEU A 65 1.75 -5.93 -8.79
CA LEU A 65 2.54 -5.88 -7.56
C LEU A 65 2.09 -4.77 -6.60
N ARG A 66 1.08 -3.97 -6.97
CA ARG A 66 0.63 -2.78 -6.21
C ARG A 66 0.25 -3.02 -4.75
N LEU A 67 -0.14 -4.24 -4.39
CA LEU A 67 -0.51 -4.59 -3.01
C LEU A 67 0.70 -4.66 -2.07
N LEU A 68 1.90 -4.93 -2.59
CA LEU A 68 3.12 -4.99 -1.78
C LEU A 68 3.45 -3.63 -1.13
N PRO A 69 3.61 -2.53 -1.89
CA PRO A 69 3.87 -1.24 -1.28
C PRO A 69 2.66 -0.71 -0.49
N LEU A 70 1.43 -1.02 -0.91
CA LEU A 70 0.23 -0.64 -0.14
C LEU A 70 0.24 -1.27 1.26
N GLY A 71 0.58 -2.56 1.36
CA GLY A 71 0.68 -3.25 2.65
C GLY A 71 1.73 -2.63 3.58
N PHE A 72 2.85 -2.19 3.03
CA PHE A 72 3.86 -1.46 3.80
C PHE A 72 3.35 -0.11 4.31
N VAL A 73 2.72 0.68 3.44
CA VAL A 73 2.17 2.00 3.80
C VAL A 73 1.15 1.85 4.93
N VAL A 74 0.23 0.89 4.82
CA VAL A 74 -0.76 0.59 5.88
C VAL A 74 -0.06 0.16 7.17
N GLY A 75 0.96 -0.69 7.11
CA GLY A 75 1.72 -1.10 8.29
C GLY A 75 2.43 0.08 8.98
N SER A 76 3.05 0.97 8.20
CA SER A 76 3.72 2.18 8.70
C SER A 76 2.73 3.15 9.34
N ASP A 77 1.57 3.37 8.70
CA ASP A 77 0.51 4.24 9.21
C ASP A 77 -0.07 3.74 10.54
N VAL A 78 -0.39 2.43 10.62
CA VAL A 78 -0.85 1.80 11.87
C VAL A 78 0.22 1.91 12.96
N GLY A 79 1.49 1.67 12.62
CA GLY A 79 2.61 1.83 13.56
C GLY A 79 2.74 3.25 14.10
N HIS A 80 2.60 4.26 13.24
CA HIS A 80 2.61 5.67 13.63
C HIS A 80 1.42 6.00 14.54
N LEU A 81 0.22 5.53 14.21
CA LEU A 81 -0.99 5.76 14.99
C LEU A 81 -0.88 5.18 16.41
N ILE A 82 -0.33 3.97 16.54
CA ILE A 82 -0.05 3.35 17.84
C ILE A 82 0.95 4.19 18.64
N TYR A 83 2.03 4.65 17.99
CA TYR A 83 3.02 5.51 18.63
C TYR A 83 2.39 6.81 19.14
N VAL A 84 1.64 7.52 18.30
CA VAL A 84 0.98 8.79 18.65
C VAL A 84 -0.03 8.60 19.78
N ALA A 85 -0.87 7.56 19.70
CA ALA A 85 -1.83 7.23 20.74
C ALA A 85 -1.15 6.99 22.08
N ARG A 86 -0.03 6.25 22.09
CA ARG A 86 0.75 5.96 23.29
C ARG A 86 1.46 7.22 23.83
N ALA A 87 2.10 7.99 22.97
CA ALA A 87 2.86 9.18 23.36
C ALA A 87 1.95 10.28 23.93
N LEU A 88 0.74 10.45 23.37
CA LEU A 88 -0.24 11.44 23.81
C LEU A 88 -1.24 10.91 24.83
N ALA A 89 -1.12 9.64 25.24
CA ALA A 89 -2.10 8.92 26.07
C ALA A 89 -3.54 9.13 25.57
N ALA A 90 -3.75 9.07 24.26
CA ALA A 90 -5.00 9.41 23.59
C ALA A 90 -5.78 8.18 23.12
N LYS A 91 -7.09 8.34 22.93
CA LYS A 91 -7.94 7.34 22.28
C LYS A 91 -8.08 7.65 20.79
N VAL A 92 -8.11 6.62 19.96
CA VAL A 92 -8.24 6.75 18.51
C VAL A 92 -9.47 5.99 18.02
N LEU A 93 -10.26 6.64 17.17
CA LEU A 93 -11.37 6.02 16.45
C LEU A 93 -11.15 6.21 14.95
N VAL A 94 -11.23 5.13 14.18
CA VAL A 94 -10.83 5.07 12.77
C VAL A 94 -12.05 4.85 11.88
N TYR A 95 -12.22 5.69 10.86
CA TYR A 95 -13.26 5.59 9.83
C TYR A 95 -12.63 5.68 8.44
N PRO A 96 -13.13 5.00 7.40
CA PRO A 96 -12.63 5.17 6.04
C PRO A 96 -13.23 6.44 5.42
N PRO A 97 -12.79 7.68 5.80
CA PRO A 97 -11.48 8.23 5.38
C PRO A 97 -10.77 9.14 6.41
N VAL A 98 -11.18 9.09 7.67
CA VAL A 98 -10.74 10.00 8.73
C VAL A 98 -10.52 9.25 10.03
N TRP A 99 -9.66 9.77 10.88
CA TRP A 99 -9.58 9.33 12.27
C TRP A 99 -9.78 10.48 13.23
N VAL A 100 -10.30 10.13 14.40
CA VAL A 100 -10.55 11.05 15.50
C VAL A 100 -9.63 10.67 16.64
N LEU A 101 -8.81 11.63 17.07
CA LEU A 101 -7.97 11.51 18.26
C LEU A 101 -8.61 12.31 19.40
N VAL A 102 -8.80 11.68 20.56
CA VAL A 102 -9.28 12.34 21.77
C VAL A 102 -8.23 12.21 22.86
N SER A 103 -7.67 13.34 23.31
CA SER A 103 -6.72 13.36 24.42
C SER A 103 -7.42 13.26 25.77
N LEU A 104 -6.67 12.89 26.82
CA LEU A 104 -7.17 12.92 28.20
C LEU A 104 -7.55 14.33 28.69
N THR A 105 -7.00 15.37 28.05
CA THR A 105 -7.33 16.77 28.32
C THR A 105 -8.60 17.25 27.61
N GLY A 106 -9.26 16.38 26.83
CA GLY A 106 -10.50 16.68 26.13
C GLY A 106 -10.33 17.34 24.76
N HIS A 107 -9.10 17.49 24.27
CA HIS A 107 -8.89 17.98 22.91
C HIS A 107 -9.24 16.90 21.89
N VAL A 108 -10.07 17.27 20.92
CA VAL A 108 -10.48 16.41 19.81
C VAL A 108 -9.79 16.91 18.54
N SER A 109 -9.06 16.03 17.87
CA SER A 109 -8.49 16.28 16.55
C SER A 109 -9.12 15.35 15.53
N LEU A 110 -9.57 15.92 14.41
CA LEU A 110 -10.06 15.18 13.25
C LEU A 110 -9.00 15.30 12.15
N ASN A 111 -8.55 14.17 11.61
CA ASN A 111 -7.58 14.16 10.52
C ASN A 111 -8.08 13.31 9.36
N VAL A 112 -7.88 13.80 8.13
CA VAL A 112 -8.15 13.05 6.89
C VAL A 112 -6.92 12.23 6.56
N ASP A 113 -7.11 10.92 6.40
CA ASP A 113 -6.01 9.99 6.25
C ASP A 113 -5.90 9.50 4.79
N PRO A 114 -4.86 9.93 4.05
CA PRO A 114 -4.69 9.53 2.65
C PRO A 114 -4.45 8.02 2.50
N VAL A 115 -3.88 7.34 3.48
CA VAL A 115 -3.65 5.89 3.45
C VAL A 115 -4.97 5.15 3.50
N GLN A 116 -5.88 5.58 4.38
CA GLN A 116 -7.22 4.99 4.48
C GLN A 116 -8.06 5.26 3.24
N VAL A 117 -7.93 6.44 2.62
CA VAL A 117 -8.58 6.75 1.34
C VAL A 117 -8.06 5.82 0.23
N LEU A 118 -6.75 5.64 0.13
CA LEU A 118 -6.14 4.72 -0.84
C LEU A 118 -6.57 3.27 -0.61
N LEU A 119 -6.59 2.83 0.65
CA LEU A 119 -7.04 1.49 1.01
C LEU A 119 -8.52 1.28 0.65
N LEU A 120 -9.38 2.25 0.94
CA LEU A 120 -10.79 2.21 0.56
C LEU A 120 -10.95 2.13 -0.96
N ALA A 121 -10.22 2.95 -1.71
CA ALA A 121 -10.23 2.93 -3.18
C ALA A 121 -9.78 1.56 -3.73
N GLU A 122 -8.73 0.97 -3.16
CA GLU A 122 -8.25 -0.36 -3.55
C GLU A 122 -9.29 -1.45 -3.26
N VAL A 123 -9.94 -1.40 -2.09
CA VAL A 123 -11.02 -2.34 -1.73
C VAL A 123 -12.20 -2.20 -2.70
N LEU A 124 -12.65 -0.97 -2.96
CA LEU A 124 -13.74 -0.70 -3.92
C LEU A 124 -13.38 -1.20 -5.31
N TYR A 125 -12.15 -0.98 -5.76
CA TYR A 125 -11.65 -1.49 -7.04
C TYR A 125 -11.65 -3.02 -7.10
N LEU A 126 -11.18 -3.69 -6.04
CA LEU A 126 -11.17 -5.15 -5.96
C LEU A 126 -12.59 -5.74 -5.94
N VAL A 127 -13.50 -5.14 -5.16
CA VAL A 127 -14.92 -5.53 -5.13
C VAL A 127 -15.55 -5.34 -6.51
N TYR A 128 -15.37 -4.16 -7.12
CA TYR A 128 -15.85 -3.88 -8.47
C TYR A 128 -15.36 -4.94 -9.46
N ARG A 129 -14.05 -5.25 -9.45
CA ARG A 129 -13.46 -6.25 -10.34
C ARG A 129 -14.04 -7.66 -10.12
N ILE A 130 -14.24 -8.08 -8.87
CA ILE A 130 -14.81 -9.40 -8.56
C ILE A 130 -16.26 -9.50 -9.05
N VAL A 131 -17.05 -8.46 -8.82
CA VAL A 131 -18.47 -8.40 -9.22
C VAL A 131 -18.60 -8.32 -10.74
N SER A 132 -17.82 -7.46 -11.40
CA SER A 132 -17.88 -7.23 -12.85
C SER A 132 -17.30 -8.38 -13.70
N VAL A 133 -16.49 -9.27 -13.14
CA VAL A 133 -15.98 -10.48 -13.84
C VAL A 133 -17.00 -11.64 -13.82
N ARG A 134 -18.14 -11.52 -13.11
CA ARG A 134 -19.27 -12.46 -13.25
C ARG A 134 -20.38 -11.90 -14.15
N PRO A 135 -20.24 -12.05 -15.48
CA PRO A 135 -21.40 -12.42 -16.31
C PRO A 135 -21.02 -13.50 -17.34
N GLY A 136 -21.61 -14.70 -17.25
CA GLY A 136 -21.57 -15.66 -18.36
C GLY A 136 -21.59 -17.17 -18.10
N ARG A 137 -21.61 -17.68 -16.86
CA ARG A 137 -21.96 -19.11 -16.62
C ARG A 137 -23.48 -19.27 -16.54
N GLY A 138 -24.14 -19.19 -17.69
CA GLY A 138 -25.60 -19.30 -17.78
C GLY A 138 -26.17 -19.46 -19.19
N GLN A 139 -25.38 -19.83 -20.20
CA GLN A 139 -25.88 -20.21 -21.52
C GLN A 139 -25.18 -21.47 -22.02
N ALA A 140 -25.36 -22.57 -21.28
CA ALA A 140 -25.09 -23.90 -21.76
C ALA A 140 -26.16 -24.80 -21.15
N SER A 141 -27.35 -24.76 -21.74
CA SER A 141 -28.40 -25.80 -21.70
C SER A 141 -29.74 -25.10 -21.88
N GLU A 142 -30.17 -24.93 -23.13
CA GLU A 142 -31.56 -25.17 -23.50
C GLU A 142 -31.64 -25.28 -25.04
N SER A 143 -31.89 -26.53 -25.45
CA SER A 143 -32.48 -27.04 -26.70
C SER A 143 -31.91 -26.59 -28.05
#